data_AF-A0A8J7GPJ7-F1
#
_entry.id   AF-A0A8J7GPJ7-F1
#
_cell.length_a   1.000
_cell.length_b   1.000
_cell.length_c   1.000
_cell.angle_alpha   90.00
_cell.angle_beta   90.00
_cell.angle_gamma   90.00
#
_symmetry.space_group_name_H-M   'P 1'
#
loop_
_entity.id
_entity.type
_entity.pdbx_description
1 polymer ?
#
loop_
_entity_poly.entity_id
_entity_poly.type
_entity_poly.pdbx_seq_one_letter_code
_entity_poly.pdbx_strand_id
1 'polypeptide(L)'
;MGDWAPAGLLDSHHAERHPVAAAVLDINRVQMHLMSLEPGPRAVRRLVSKLIDIDDVNRYLLENIIAIGVRYDLGEGHELLGRRLSYVEL
;
A
#
# COMPACT_ATOMS: atom_id res chain seq x y z
N MET A 1 18.78 27.56 14.41
CA MET A 1 17.69 26.79 15.06
C MET A 1 17.22 25.77 14.04
N GLY A 2 17.60 24.49 14.21
CA GLY A 2 17.38 23.45 13.18
C GLY A 2 18.38 22.26 13.18
N ASP A 3 19.42 22.30 14.02
CA ASP A 3 20.55 21.35 13.99
C ASP A 3 20.32 20.00 14.73
N TRP A 4 19.07 19.64 14.98
CA TRP A 4 18.72 18.39 15.68
C TRP A 4 18.39 17.24 14.72
N ALA A 5 18.24 17.53 13.42
CA ALA A 5 17.91 16.53 12.42
C ALA A 5 19.14 15.65 12.13
N PRO A 6 19.02 14.32 12.21
CA PRO A 6 20.07 13.43 11.75
C PRO A 6 20.38 13.65 10.27
N ALA A 7 21.63 13.37 9.89
CA ALA A 7 22.01 13.31 8.49
C ALA A 7 21.11 12.32 7.74
N GLY A 8 20.58 12.74 6.58
CA GLY A 8 19.69 11.91 5.76
C GLY A 8 18.21 11.91 6.17
N LEU A 9 17.80 12.60 7.25
CA LEU A 9 16.40 12.64 7.68
C LEU A 9 15.47 13.19 6.58
N LEU A 10 15.88 14.24 5.86
CA LEU A 10 15.06 14.79 4.79
C LEU A 10 15.08 13.92 3.54
N ASP A 11 16.20 13.25 3.25
CA ASP A 11 16.32 12.32 2.14
C ASP A 11 15.40 11.10 2.33
N SER A 12 15.17 10.69 3.59
CA SER A 12 14.24 9.60 3.93
C SER A 12 12.83 9.88 3.44
N HIS A 13 12.40 11.14 3.35
CA HIS A 13 11.08 11.48 2.80
C HIS A 13 10.88 10.91 1.39
N HIS A 14 11.87 11.09 0.51
CA HIS A 14 11.76 10.56 -0.86
C HIS A 14 11.84 9.04 -0.86
N ALA A 15 12.80 8.47 -0.13
CA ALA A 15 12.97 7.02 -0.03
C ALA A 15 11.73 6.31 0.51
N GLU A 16 11.03 6.92 1.46
CA GLU A 16 9.80 6.41 2.07
C GLU A 16 8.56 6.63 1.18
N ARG A 17 8.41 7.82 0.58
CA ARG A 17 7.15 8.20 -0.11
C ARG A 17 7.10 7.81 -1.58
N HIS A 18 8.23 7.79 -2.28
CA HIS A 18 8.25 7.47 -3.70
C HIS A 18 7.73 6.05 -4.01
N PRO A 19 8.13 4.99 -3.29
CA PRO A 19 7.60 3.64 -3.52
C PRO A 19 6.09 3.54 -3.26
N VAL A 20 5.59 4.25 -2.26
CA VAL A 20 4.15 4.30 -1.94
C VAL A 20 3.36 4.94 -3.09
N ALA A 21 3.82 6.08 -3.61
CA ALA A 21 3.17 6.73 -4.75
C ALA A 21 3.19 5.85 -6.01
N ALA A 22 4.31 5.15 -6.26
CA ALA A 22 4.41 4.20 -7.36
C ALA A 22 3.39 3.04 -7.23
N ALA A 23 3.23 2.48 -6.03
CA ALA A 23 2.23 1.45 -5.76
C ALA A 23 0.79 1.95 -5.96
N VAL A 24 0.48 3.18 -5.52
CA VAL A 24 -0.84 3.80 -5.74
C VAL A 24 -1.13 3.99 -7.22
N LEU A 25 -0.15 4.43 -8.01
CA LEU A 25 -0.30 4.55 -9.47
C LEU A 25 -0.58 3.20 -10.13
N ASP A 26 0.04 2.13 -9.65
CA ASP A 26 -0.18 0.79 -10.16
C ASP A 26 -1.59 0.26 -9.85
N ILE A 27 -2.04 0.45 -8.59
CA ILE A 27 -3.43 0.15 -8.18
C ILE A 27 -4.43 0.89 -9.07
N ASN A 28 -4.17 2.17 -9.35
CA ASN A 28 -5.06 2.98 -10.19
C ASN A 28 -5.15 2.43 -11.63
N ARG A 29 -4.02 2.02 -12.22
CA ARG A 29 -3.99 1.38 -13.54
C ARG A 29 -4.78 0.07 -13.56
N VAL A 30 -4.64 -0.76 -12.52
CA VAL A 30 -5.41 -2.01 -12.37
C VAL A 30 -6.90 -1.70 -12.25
N GLN A 31 -7.30 -0.74 -11.41
CA GLN A 31 -8.70 -0.34 -11.26
C GLN A 31 -9.29 0.15 -12.58
N MET A 32 -8.58 1.01 -13.31
CA MET A 32 -8.99 1.48 -14.63
C MET A 32 -9.16 0.32 -15.61
N HIS A 33 -8.24 -0.64 -15.62
CA HIS A 33 -8.36 -1.83 -16.45
C HIS A 33 -9.60 -2.65 -16.08
N LEU A 34 -9.85 -2.89 -14.79
CA LEU A 34 -11.00 -3.65 -14.29
C LEU A 34 -12.36 -2.95 -14.48
N MET A 35 -12.36 -1.66 -14.83
CA MET A 35 -13.56 -0.91 -15.23
C MET A 35 -13.83 -0.93 -16.74
N SER A 36 -12.89 -1.41 -17.55
CA SER A 36 -13.09 -1.56 -19.00
C SER A 36 -14.28 -2.48 -19.31
N LEU A 37 -15.03 -2.12 -20.35
CA LEU A 37 -16.16 -2.90 -20.86
C LEU A 37 -15.75 -4.00 -21.84
N GLU A 38 -14.47 -4.06 -22.21
CA GLU A 38 -13.95 -5.06 -23.12
C GLU A 38 -14.09 -6.50 -22.56
N PRO A 39 -14.23 -7.52 -23.42
CA PRO A 39 -14.46 -8.89 -22.97
C PRO A 39 -13.37 -9.45 -22.04
N GLY A 40 -12.11 -9.15 -22.33
CA GLY A 40 -10.95 -9.61 -21.56
C GLY A 40 -10.96 -9.09 -20.12
N PRO A 41 -10.91 -7.75 -19.91
CA PRO A 41 -10.99 -7.17 -18.57
C PRO A 41 -12.25 -7.56 -17.80
N ARG A 42 -13.41 -7.71 -18.48
CA ARG A 42 -14.63 -8.23 -17.85
C ARG A 42 -14.48 -9.66 -17.33
N ALA A 43 -13.73 -10.52 -18.02
CA ALA A 43 -13.44 -11.87 -17.56
C ALA A 43 -12.54 -11.86 -16.32
N VAL A 44 -11.49 -11.04 -16.33
CA VAL A 44 -10.60 -10.84 -15.17
C VAL A 44 -11.39 -10.28 -13.99
N ARG A 45 -12.24 -9.27 -14.19
CA ARG A 45 -13.11 -8.71 -13.15
C ARG A 45 -13.98 -9.79 -12.49
N ARG A 46 -14.58 -10.69 -13.27
CA ARG A 46 -15.38 -11.80 -12.71
C ARG A 46 -14.55 -12.77 -11.86
N LEU A 47 -13.30 -13.03 -12.23
CA LEU A 47 -12.38 -13.84 -11.43
C LEU A 47 -12.01 -13.10 -10.13
N VAL A 48 -11.60 -11.84 -10.23
CA VAL A 48 -11.23 -11.00 -9.08
C VAL A 48 -12.39 -10.86 -8.09
N SER A 49 -13.63 -10.71 -8.59
CA SER A 49 -14.83 -10.69 -7.73
C SER A 49 -14.97 -11.95 -6.88
N LYS A 50 -14.69 -13.14 -7.42
CA LYS A 50 -14.70 -14.38 -6.65
C LYS A 50 -13.54 -14.48 -5.66
N LEU A 51 -12.38 -13.90 -5.99
CA LEU A 51 -11.23 -13.88 -5.09
C LEU A 51 -11.46 -12.95 -3.90
N ILE A 52 -12.18 -11.84 -4.08
CA ILE A 52 -12.54 -10.92 -2.98
C ILE A 52 -13.47 -11.58 -1.96
N ASP A 53 -14.16 -12.68 -2.29
CA ASP A 53 -14.92 -13.46 -1.31
C ASP A 53 -14.03 -14.25 -0.32
N ILE A 54 -12.71 -14.29 -0.55
CA ILE A 54 -11.72 -14.88 0.37
C ILE A 54 -11.24 -13.79 1.33
N ASP A 55 -11.48 -13.96 2.63
CA ASP A 55 -11.19 -12.95 3.67
C ASP A 55 -9.76 -12.41 3.62
N ASP A 56 -8.76 -13.27 3.44
CA ASP A 56 -7.36 -12.86 3.38
C ASP A 56 -7.05 -12.01 2.13
N VAL A 57 -7.68 -12.33 0.99
CA VAL A 57 -7.53 -11.55 -0.24
C VAL A 57 -8.24 -10.20 -0.10
N ASN A 58 -9.45 -10.21 0.46
CA ASN A 58 -10.21 -8.99 0.72
C ASN A 58 -9.43 -8.04 1.63
N ARG A 59 -8.91 -8.57 2.75
CA ARG A 59 -8.08 -7.83 3.71
C ARG A 59 -6.85 -7.26 3.03
N TYR A 60 -6.10 -8.08 2.29
CA TYR A 60 -4.90 -7.64 1.57
C TYR A 60 -5.21 -6.48 0.62
N LEU A 61 -6.25 -6.61 -0.22
CA LEU A 61 -6.62 -5.57 -1.17
C LEU A 61 -7.09 -4.29 -0.47
N LEU A 62 -7.91 -4.42 0.57
CA LEU A 62 -8.40 -3.28 1.35
C LEU A 62 -7.24 -2.52 2.00
N GLU A 63 -6.33 -3.22 2.68
CA GLU A 63 -5.17 -2.63 3.36
C GLU A 63 -4.27 -1.82 2.40
N ASN A 64 -4.12 -2.31 1.16
CA ASN A 64 -3.41 -1.61 0.10
C ASN A 64 -4.17 -0.37 -0.38
N ILE A 65 -5.48 -0.46 -0.60
CA ILE A 65 -6.32 0.64 -1.09
C ILE A 65 -6.39 1.81 -0.10
N ILE A 66 -6.56 1.52 1.20
CA ILE A 66 -6.66 2.56 2.25
C ILE A 66 -5.30 2.90 2.87
N ALA A 67 -4.20 2.39 2.30
CA ALA A 67 -2.82 2.66 2.67
C ALA A 67 -2.45 2.34 4.14
N ILE A 68 -3.21 1.47 4.82
CA ILE A 68 -2.84 1.02 6.18
C ILE A 68 -1.82 -0.11 6.17
N GLY A 69 -1.66 -0.80 5.02
CA GLY A 69 -0.64 -1.82 4.82
C GLY A 69 0.76 -1.27 4.51
N VAL A 70 0.93 0.05 4.43
CA VAL A 70 2.23 0.68 4.12
C VAL A 70 3.25 0.34 5.21
N ARG A 71 4.43 -0.09 4.76
CA ARG A 71 5.60 -0.36 5.60
C ARG A 71 6.83 0.31 4.98
N TYR A 72 7.50 1.17 5.74
CA TYR A 72 8.79 1.71 5.34
C TYR A 72 9.90 0.71 5.61
N ASP A 73 10.86 0.62 4.69
CA ASP A 73 12.07 -0.16 4.91
C ASP A 73 13.01 0.63 5.84
N LEU A 74 13.06 0.23 7.10
CA LEU A 74 13.93 0.80 8.13
C LEU A 74 15.02 -0.20 8.56
N GLY A 75 15.27 -1.23 7.74
CA GLY A 75 16.20 -2.32 8.04
C GLY A 75 15.58 -3.45 8.88
N GLU A 76 16.46 -4.30 9.41
CA GLU A 76 16.09 -5.47 10.20
C GLU A 76 15.59 -5.10 11.60
N GLY A 77 14.65 -5.89 12.15
CA GLY A 77 14.18 -5.68 13.51
C GLY A 77 12.80 -6.29 13.79
N HIS A 78 12.08 -5.66 14.73
CA HIS A 78 10.77 -6.08 15.18
C HIS A 78 9.74 -6.16 14.04
N GLU A 79 8.75 -7.04 14.13
CA GLU A 79 7.73 -7.25 13.08
C GLU A 79 6.90 -5.99 12.76
N LEU A 80 6.79 -5.09 13.73
CA LEU A 80 6.10 -3.79 13.61
C LEU A 80 6.99 -2.67 13.06
N LEU A 81 8.30 -2.89 12.88
CA LEU A 81 9.22 -1.87 12.40
C LEU A 81 8.82 -1.39 11.01
N GLY A 82 8.69 -0.07 10.87
CA GLY A 82 8.28 0.61 9.64
C GLY A 82 6.77 0.63 9.39
N ARG A 83 5.95 -0.02 10.23
CA ARG A 83 4.48 0.04 10.13
C ARG A 83 3.92 1.21 10.93
N ARG A 84 2.77 1.72 10.47
CA ARG A 84 1.96 2.63 11.27
C ARG A 84 1.35 1.87 12.47
N LEU A 85 1.39 2.47 13.65
CA LEU A 85 0.65 1.97 14.81
C LEU A 85 -0.84 2.30 14.66
N SER A 86 -1.71 1.31 14.83
CA SER A 86 -3.15 1.53 14.92
C SER A 86 -3.49 2.25 16.23
N TYR A 87 -4.71 2.79 16.31
CA TYR A 87 -5.21 3.30 17.59
C TYR A 87 -5.23 2.17 18.63
N VAL A 88 -4.83 2.49 19.87
CA VAL A 88 -4.83 1.60 21.04
C VAL A 88 -5.38 2.40 22.21
N GLU A 89 -6.35 1.83 22.93
CA GLU A 89 -6.84 2.39 24.19
C GLU A 89 -5.86 2.04 25.32
N LEU A 90 -5.56 3.01 26.18
CA LEU A 90 -4.56 2.90 27.25
C LEU A 90 -5.20 2.70 28.63
#